data_AF-A0A971HDZ6-F1
#
_entry.id   AF-A0A971HDZ6-F1
#
_cell.length_a   1.000
_cell.length_b   1.000
_cell.length_c   1.000
_cell.angle_alpha   90.00
_cell.angle_beta   90.00
_cell.angle_gamma   90.00
#
_symmetry.space_group_name_H-M   'P 1'
#
loop_
_entity.id
_entity.type
_entity.pdbx_description
1 polymer ?
#
loop_
_entity_poly.entity_id
_entity_poly.type
_entity_poly.pdbx_seq_one_letter_code
_entity_poly.pdbx_strand_id
1 'polypeptide(L)'
;MMPEKKERIITPKITKSFSVYLREQEKTAATIESYQRSLTSLCNFLGNEPVTKRALISWKEALTQQYAPSSVNTMLAGINTFLSFMGWFDYKLKPLKIQRNLF
;
A
#
# COMPACT_ATOMS: atom_id res chain seq x y z
N MET A 1 6.87 -22.85 -21.04
CA MET A 1 7.55 -22.54 -19.77
C MET A 1 6.90 -21.28 -19.22
N MET A 2 6.09 -21.39 -18.17
CA MET A 2 5.50 -20.22 -17.50
C MET A 2 6.65 -19.50 -16.78
N PRO A 3 6.86 -18.19 -16.94
CA PRO A 3 7.94 -17.50 -16.26
C PRO A 3 7.75 -17.63 -14.74
N GLU A 4 8.81 -18.00 -14.03
CA GLU A 4 8.84 -18.05 -12.57
C GLU A 4 8.30 -16.72 -12.01
N LYS A 5 7.16 -16.79 -11.32
CA LYS A 5 6.66 -15.65 -10.55
C LYS A 5 7.67 -15.39 -9.43
N LYS A 6 8.59 -14.44 -9.64
CA LYS A 6 9.40 -13.89 -8.55
C LYS A 6 8.46 -13.46 -7.43
N GLU A 7 8.69 -14.01 -6.24
CA GLU A 7 7.90 -13.70 -5.06
C GLU A 7 8.01 -12.21 -4.73
N ARG A 8 6.87 -11.60 -4.46
CA ARG A 8 6.76 -10.16 -4.20
C ARG A 8 6.89 -9.90 -2.71
N ILE A 9 8.09 -10.11 -2.17
CA ILE A 9 8.40 -9.93 -0.75
C ILE A 9 8.73 -8.48 -0.43
N ILE A 10 8.19 -7.95 0.66
CA ILE A 10 8.58 -6.64 1.21
C ILE A 10 9.73 -6.87 2.19
N THR A 11 10.88 -6.27 1.94
CA THR A 11 12.07 -6.39 2.81
C THR A 11 12.41 -5.04 3.45
N PRO A 12 13.14 -5.01 4.57
CA PRO A 12 13.59 -3.76 5.19
C PRO A 12 14.39 -2.86 4.23
N LYS A 13 15.17 -3.45 3.32
CA LYS A 13 15.92 -2.73 2.28
C LYS A 13 14.99 -2.00 1.32
N ILE A 14 13.91 -2.66 0.90
CA ILE A 14 12.88 -2.07 0.03
C ILE A 14 12.17 -0.92 0.75
N THR A 15 11.80 -1.10 2.02
CA THR A 15 11.17 -0.05 2.83
C THR A 15 12.04 1.20 2.96
N LYS A 16 13.35 1.03 3.16
CA LYS A 16 14.31 2.16 3.20
C LYS A 16 14.40 2.86 1.84
N SER A 17 14.50 2.09 0.76
CA SER A 17 14.57 2.62 -0.61
C SER A 17 13.30 3.39 -0.98
N PHE A 18 12.14 2.89 -0.56
CA PHE A 18 10.86 3.57 -0.78
C PHE A 18 10.79 4.93 -0.06
N SER A 19 11.34 5.04 1.16
CA SER A 19 11.40 6.32 1.88
C SER A 19 12.24 7.38 1.14
N VAL A 20 13.38 6.96 0.58
CA VAL A 20 14.23 7.83 -0.25
C VAL A 20 13.49 8.27 -1.50
N TYR A 21 12.87 7.32 -2.22
CA TYR A 21 12.05 7.61 -3.39
C TYR A 21 10.95 8.65 -3.10
N LEU A 22 10.25 8.54 -1.97
CA LEU A 22 9.20 9.52 -1.63
C LEU A 22 9.76 10.93 -1.40
N ARG A 23 10.98 11.06 -0.86
CA ARG A 23 11.65 12.36 -0.73
C ARG A 23 12.02 12.95 -2.08
N GLU A 24 12.53 12.12 -3.00
CA GLU A 24 12.84 12.52 -4.38
C GLU A 24 11.58 12.94 -5.16
N GLN A 25 10.42 12.40 -4.79
CA GLN A 25 9.11 12.81 -5.30
C GLN A 25 8.51 14.02 -4.54
N GLU A 26 9.34 14.74 -3.77
CA GLU A 26 9.00 15.97 -3.03
C GLU A 26 7.81 15.79 -2.06
N LYS A 27 7.60 14.58 -1.53
CA LYS A 27 6.56 14.34 -0.53
C LYS A 27 6.94 14.97 0.80
N THR A 28 5.95 15.58 1.45
CA THR A 28 6.11 16.13 2.80
C THR A 28 6.45 15.03 3.80
N ALA A 29 7.17 15.38 4.88
CA ALA A 29 7.51 14.44 5.95
C ALA A 29 6.26 13.71 6.50
N ALA A 30 5.15 14.44 6.69
CA ALA A 30 3.88 13.86 7.13
C ALA A 30 3.31 12.83 6.14
N THR A 31 3.44 13.08 4.83
CA THR A 31 2.98 12.14 3.79
C THR A 31 3.86 10.90 3.75
N ILE A 32 5.19 11.07 3.85
CA ILE A 32 6.16 9.97 3.91
C ILE A 32 5.85 9.08 5.11
N GLU A 33 5.65 9.68 6.28
CA GLU A 33 5.35 8.93 7.50
C GLU A 33 4.03 8.17 7.38
N SER A 34 2.98 8.80 6.84
CA SER A 34 1.69 8.15 6.59
C SER A 34 1.84 6.93 5.65
N TYR A 35 2.66 7.06 4.60
CA TYR A 35 2.88 5.97 3.64
C TYR A 35 3.72 4.84 4.26
N GLN A 36 4.72 5.16 5.08
CA GLN A 36 5.48 4.17 5.83
C GLN A 36 4.60 3.42 6.85
N ARG A 37 3.73 4.12 7.58
CA ARG A 37 2.76 3.48 8.49
C ARG A 37 1.81 2.55 7.75
N SER A 38 1.37 2.95 6.55
CA SER A 38 0.53 2.12 5.69
C SER A 38 1.27 0.84 5.26
N LEU A 39 2.54 0.97 4.87
CA LEU A 39 3.39 -0.16 4.50
C LEU A 39 3.63 -1.11 5.69
N THR A 40 3.90 -0.58 6.88
CA THR A 40 4.03 -1.37 8.11
C THR A 40 2.73 -2.11 8.44
N SER A 41 1.57 -1.46 8.32
CA SER A 41 0.27 -2.11 8.50
C SER A 41 0.08 -3.29 7.55
N LEU A 42 0.45 -3.12 6.28
CA LEU A 42 0.40 -4.21 5.30
C LEU A 42 1.38 -5.34 5.65
N CYS A 43 2.63 -5.04 6.01
CA CYS A 43 3.62 -6.06 6.40
C CYS A 43 3.14 -6.88 7.61
N ASN A 44 2.58 -6.21 8.63
CA ASN A 44 2.03 -6.88 9.80
C ASN A 44 0.86 -7.79 9.44
N PHE A 45 -0.01 -7.35 8.52
CA PHE A 45 -1.12 -8.18 8.03
C PHE A 45 -0.64 -9.41 7.24
N LEU A 46 0.46 -9.28 6.49
CA LEU A 46 1.00 -10.38 5.67
C LEU A 46 1.77 -11.42 6.49
N GLY A 47 2.34 -11.06 7.65
CA GLY A 47 3.00 -12.02 8.52
C GLY A 47 4.14 -12.81 7.86
N ASN A 48 4.93 -12.16 7.00
CA ASN A 48 6.00 -12.71 6.14
C ASN A 48 5.55 -13.38 4.83
N GLU A 49 4.25 -13.42 4.53
CA GLU A 49 3.76 -13.93 3.24
C GLU A 49 4.06 -12.97 2.06
N PRO A 50 4.23 -13.49 0.84
CA PRO A 50 4.36 -12.67 -0.35
C PRO A 50 3.14 -11.78 -0.61
N VAL A 51 3.37 -10.61 -1.19
CA VAL A 51 2.29 -9.77 -1.67
C VAL A 51 1.58 -10.48 -2.82
N THR A 52 0.27 -10.69 -2.65
CA THR A 52 -0.63 -11.18 -3.69
C THR A 52 -1.81 -10.23 -3.85
N LYS A 53 -2.48 -10.26 -5.01
CA LYS A 53 -3.69 -9.46 -5.23
C LYS A 53 -4.77 -9.77 -4.18
N ARG A 54 -4.94 -11.06 -3.84
CA ARG A 54 -5.90 -11.52 -2.84
C ARG A 54 -5.58 -10.97 -1.46
N ALA A 55 -4.31 -11.08 -1.03
CA ALA A 55 -3.90 -10.55 0.27
C ALA A 55 -4.11 -9.04 0.38
N LEU A 56 -3.84 -8.27 -0.68
CA LEU A 56 -4.11 -6.83 -0.74
C LEU A 56 -5.61 -6.49 -0.62
N ILE A 57 -6.49 -7.30 -1.22
CA ILE A 57 -7.95 -7.14 -1.10
C ILE A 57 -8.40 -7.45 0.33
N SER A 58 -7.95 -8.56 0.92
CA SER A 58 -8.28 -8.92 2.30
C SER A 58 -7.77 -7.89 3.31
N TRP A 59 -6.57 -7.33 3.09
CA TRP A 59 -6.05 -6.23 3.89
C TRP A 59 -6.96 -5.00 3.80
N LYS A 60 -7.37 -4.61 2.58
CA LYS A 60 -8.30 -3.50 2.37
C LYS A 60 -9.64 -3.73 3.08
N GLU A 61 -10.19 -4.93 3.01
CA GLU A 61 -11.43 -5.30 3.71
C GLU A 61 -11.27 -5.16 5.22
N ALA A 62 -10.16 -5.67 5.79
CA ALA A 62 -9.86 -5.52 7.21
C ALA A 62 -9.74 -4.04 7.64
N LEU A 63 -9.18 -3.17 6.79
CA LEU A 63 -9.14 -1.74 7.05
C LEU A 63 -10.53 -1.11 7.06
N THR A 64 -11.44 -1.53 6.16
CA THR A 64 -12.79 -0.97 6.08
C THR A 64 -13.65 -1.26 7.31
N GLN A 65 -13.31 -2.31 8.07
CA GLN A 65 -14.00 -2.63 9.32
C GLN A 65 -13.51 -1.81 10.51
N GLN A 66 -12.32 -1.19 10.40
CA GLN A 66 -11.65 -0.53 11.54
C GLN A 66 -11.52 0.98 11.38
N TYR A 67 -11.53 1.47 10.14
CA TYR A 67 -11.23 2.87 9.84
C TYR A 67 -12.29 3.53 8.96
N ALA A 68 -12.44 4.83 9.12
CA ALA A 68 -13.28 5.64 8.24
C ALA A 68 -12.80 5.57 6.77
N PRO A 69 -13.71 5.66 5.78
CA PRO A 69 -13.35 5.54 4.36
C PRO A 69 -12.24 6.49 3.88
N SER A 70 -12.17 7.70 4.44
CA SER A 70 -11.11 8.67 4.14
C SER A 70 -9.73 8.18 4.59
N SER A 71 -9.63 7.62 5.80
CA SER A 71 -8.40 7.02 6.34
C SER A 71 -7.96 5.82 5.50
N VAL A 72 -8.90 4.94 5.15
CA VAL A 72 -8.60 3.80 4.26
C VAL A 72 -8.07 4.30 2.92
N ASN A 73 -8.68 5.32 2.32
CA ASN A 73 -8.21 5.87 1.05
C ASN A 73 -6.78 6.45 1.14
N THR A 74 -6.41 7.08 2.25
CA THR A 74 -5.03 7.53 2.49
C THR A 74 -4.07 6.35 2.56
N MET A 75 -4.44 5.27 3.27
CA MET A 75 -3.61 4.06 3.36
C MET A 75 -3.46 3.37 1.99
N LEU A 76 -4.55 3.28 1.23
CA LEU A 76 -4.55 2.74 -0.13
C LEU A 76 -3.69 3.59 -1.07
N ALA A 77 -3.67 4.92 -0.92
CA ALA A 77 -2.80 5.79 -1.72
C ALA A 77 -1.32 5.52 -1.43
N GLY A 78 -0.95 5.32 -0.17
CA GLY A 78 0.41 4.95 0.22
C GLY A 78 0.84 3.61 -0.39
N ILE A 79 0.00 2.58 -0.26
CA ILE A 79 0.28 1.26 -0.85
C ILE A 79 0.28 1.29 -2.37
N ASN A 80 -0.63 2.01 -3.03
CA ASN A 80 -0.61 2.13 -4.50
C ASN A 80 0.65 2.86 -5.00
N THR A 81 1.17 3.82 -4.23
CA THR A 81 2.45 4.47 -4.54
C THR A 81 3.60 3.47 -4.40
N PHE A 82 3.62 2.69 -3.32
CA PHE A 82 4.59 1.60 -3.13
C PHE A 82 4.56 0.56 -4.26
N LEU A 83 3.36 0.11 -4.66
CA LEU A 83 3.19 -0.83 -5.75
C LEU A 83 3.69 -0.28 -7.09
N SER A 84 3.56 1.04 -7.31
CA SER A 84 4.12 1.70 -8.50
C SER A 84 5.64 1.72 -8.46
N PHE A 85 6.22 2.06 -7.31
CA PHE A 85 7.67 2.04 -7.08
C PHE A 85 8.27 0.66 -7.35
N MET A 86 7.57 -0.42 -6.96
CA MET A 86 7.99 -1.80 -7.21
C MET A 86 7.70 -2.31 -8.63
N GLY A 87 7.00 -1.54 -9.47
CA GLY A 87 6.54 -1.98 -10.80
C GLY A 87 5.38 -3.00 -10.77
N TRP A 88 4.70 -3.17 -9.63
CA TRP A 88 3.61 -4.14 -9.44
C TRP A 88 2.24 -3.55 -9.80
N PHE A 89 2.13 -2.94 -10.99
CA PHE A 89 0.96 -2.16 -11.39
C PHE A 89 -0.37 -2.94 -11.35
N ASP A 90 -0.36 -4.22 -11.71
CA ASP A 90 -1.54 -5.10 -11.70
C ASP A 90 -2.16 -5.25 -10.30
N TYR A 91 -1.38 -4.96 -9.26
CA TYR A 91 -1.78 -5.18 -7.88
C TYR A 91 -2.45 -3.97 -7.25
N LYS A 92 -2.46 -2.81 -7.92
CA LYS A 92 -3.08 -1.58 -7.43
C LYS A 92 -4.53 -1.77 -6.98
N LEU A 93 -4.85 -1.23 -5.82
CA LEU A 93 -6.18 -1.29 -5.21
C LEU A 93 -7.02 -0.09 -5.65
N LYS A 94 -8.30 -0.34 -5.92
CA LYS A 94 -9.25 0.73 -6.17
C LYS A 94 -9.55 1.46 -4.85
N PRO A 95 -9.57 2.80 -4.81
CA PRO A 95 -10.03 3.52 -3.63
C PRO A 95 -11.50 3.21 -3.32
N LEU A 96 -11.90 3.42 -2.08
CA LEU A 96 -13.31 3.38 -1.67
C LEU A 96 -14.04 4.57 -2.27
N LYS A 97 -15.23 4.32 -2.82
CA LYS A 97 -16.15 5.37 -3.24
C LYS A 97 -16.73 6.01 -1.97
N ILE A 98 -16.39 7.27 -1.75
CA ILE A 98 -17.02 8.08 -0.71
C ILE A 98 -18.11 8.89 -1.43
N GLN A 99 -19.38 8.62 -1.11
CA GLN A 99 -20.43 9.57 -1.49
C GLN A 99 -20.27 10.80 -0.62
N ARG A 100 -19.85 11.91 -1.22
CA ARG A 100 -19.97 13.22 -0.57
C ARG A 100 -21.45 13.57 -0.60
N ASN A 101 -22.15 13.41 0.53
CA ASN A 101 -23.37 14.16 0.73
C ASN A 101 -22.96 15.63 0.82
N LEU A 102 -23.21 16.36 -0.25
CA LEU A 102 -23.25 17.82 -0.23
C LEU A 102 -24.48 18.15 0.64
N PHE A 103 -24.25 18.61 1.86
CA PHE A 103 -25.26 19.26 2.68
C PHE A 103 -25.37 20.72 2.24
#